data_AF-A0A8M1K5M0-F1
#
_entry.id   AF-A0A8M1K5M0-F1
#
_cell.length_a   1.000
_cell.length_b   1.000
_cell.length_c   1.000
_cell.angle_alpha   90.00
_cell.angle_beta   90.00
_cell.angle_gamma   90.00
#
_symmetry.space_group_name_H-M   'P 1'
#
loop_
_entity.id
_entity.type
_entity.pdbx_description
1 polymer ?
#
loop_
_entity_poly.entity_id
_entity_poly.type
_entity_poly.pdbx_seq_one_letter_code
_entity_poly.pdbx_strand_id
1 'polypeptide(L)'
;MCRVALEVQSPPGNPIGYVKQNWHPYIPKFTIQDEKRNSVLKIIGPFCDCKCFSDVNFEIKSLDETSVVGRISKQWSGYGNEMFTDADNFGVQFPMDMDVKMKATILGACFLIDFVFFEHSKQQDHH
;
A
#
# COMPACT_ATOMS: atom_id res chain seq x y z
N MET A 1 -18.65 -2.49 -7.61
CA MET A 1 -17.45 -2.50 -6.72
C MET A 1 -16.55 -1.35 -7.14
N CYS A 2 -16.36 -0.39 -6.25
CA CYS A 2 -15.60 0.83 -6.53
C CYS A 2 -14.11 0.47 -6.56
N ARG A 3 -13.48 0.55 -7.74
CA ARG A 3 -12.02 0.40 -7.87
C ARG A 3 -11.40 1.71 -7.42
N VAL A 4 -10.78 1.74 -6.25
CA VAL A 4 -10.10 2.95 -5.77
C VAL A 4 -8.80 3.11 -6.57
N ALA A 5 -8.56 4.33 -7.05
CA ALA A 5 -7.34 4.71 -7.73
C ALA A 5 -6.82 6.01 -7.12
N LEU A 6 -5.50 6.08 -6.96
CA LEU A 6 -4.80 7.25 -6.45
C LEU A 6 -3.87 7.77 -7.54
N GLU A 7 -3.87 9.08 -7.74
CA GLU A 7 -2.99 9.77 -8.67
C GLU A 7 -1.99 10.58 -7.85
N VAL A 8 -0.69 10.42 -8.15
CA VAL A 8 0.37 11.18 -7.52
C VAL A 8 0.85 12.24 -8.50
N GLN A 9 0.84 13.50 -8.07
CA GLN A 9 1.26 14.65 -8.88
C GLN A 9 2.41 15.40 -8.22
N SER A 10 3.36 15.89 -9.02
CA SER A 10 4.40 16.82 -8.57
C SER A 10 5.02 17.55 -9.77
N PRO A 11 4.94 18.91 -9.84
CA PRO A 11 4.07 19.82 -9.08
C PRO A 11 2.57 19.55 -9.32
N PRO A 12 1.64 20.24 -8.63
CA PRO A 12 0.21 20.11 -8.89
C PRO A 12 -0.12 20.33 -10.38
N GLY A 13 -0.87 19.41 -10.98
CA GLY A 13 -1.18 19.40 -12.42
C GLY A 13 -0.20 18.59 -13.29
N ASN A 14 0.89 18.05 -12.72
CA ASN A 14 1.81 17.16 -13.42
C ASN A 14 1.80 15.75 -12.79
N PRO A 15 1.10 14.77 -13.38
CA PRO A 15 1.04 13.41 -12.85
C PRO A 15 2.37 12.69 -13.00
N ILE A 16 2.90 12.17 -11.90
CA ILE A 16 4.16 11.40 -11.86
C ILE A 16 3.93 9.90 -11.76
N GLY A 17 2.75 9.47 -11.34
CA GLY A 17 2.39 8.06 -11.25
C GLY A 17 0.97 7.82 -10.76
N TYR A 18 0.52 6.59 -10.88
CA TYR A 18 -0.82 6.17 -10.47
C TYR A 18 -0.76 4.87 -9.68
N VAL A 19 -1.65 4.71 -8.74
CA VAL A 19 -1.84 3.47 -7.97
C VAL A 19 -3.27 3.02 -8.18
N LYS A 20 -3.46 1.77 -8.61
CA LYS A 20 -4.78 1.19 -8.83
C LYS A 20 -4.95 -0.03 -7.96
N GLN A 21 -6.08 -0.14 -7.28
CA GLN A 21 -6.46 -1.38 -6.62
C GLN A 21 -6.91 -2.42 -7.65
N ASN A 22 -6.34 -3.62 -7.57
CA ASN A 22 -6.74 -4.77 -8.36
C ASN A 22 -7.72 -5.59 -7.53
N TRP A 23 -8.83 -5.98 -8.15
CA TRP A 23 -9.79 -6.85 -7.47
C TRP A 23 -9.23 -8.26 -7.35
N HIS A 24 -9.25 -8.79 -6.13
CA HIS A 24 -8.88 -10.17 -5.84
C HIS A 24 -9.62 -10.61 -4.56
N PRO A 25 -10.19 -11.83 -4.51
CA PRO A 25 -11.12 -12.23 -3.46
C PRO A 25 -10.49 -12.36 -2.06
N TYR A 26 -9.19 -12.66 -1.97
CA TYR A 26 -8.53 -12.99 -0.70
C TYR A 26 -7.19 -12.29 -0.45
N ILE A 27 -6.69 -11.51 -1.41
CA ILE A 27 -5.34 -10.93 -1.35
C ILE A 27 -5.45 -9.49 -1.82
N PRO A 28 -5.08 -8.49 -1.01
CA PRO A 28 -5.05 -7.12 -1.46
C PRO A 28 -3.91 -6.98 -2.49
N LYS A 29 -4.28 -6.69 -3.74
CA LYS A 29 -3.35 -6.46 -4.84
C LYS A 29 -3.51 -5.04 -5.35
N PHE A 30 -2.39 -4.36 -5.60
CA PHE A 30 -2.36 -3.04 -6.21
C PHE A 30 -1.37 -3.01 -7.37
N THR A 31 -1.62 -2.20 -8.36
CA THR A 31 -0.72 -1.95 -9.49
C THR A 31 -0.24 -0.52 -9.44
N ILE A 32 1.08 -0.34 -9.50
CA ILE A 32 1.73 0.95 -9.66
C ILE A 32 1.96 1.19 -11.14
N GLN A 33 1.58 2.37 -11.62
CA GLN A 33 1.76 2.83 -12.99
C GLN A 33 2.62 4.09 -13.03
N ASP A 34 3.38 4.25 -14.11
CA ASP A 34 4.13 5.47 -14.40
C ASP A 34 3.21 6.62 -14.86
N GLU A 35 3.82 7.79 -15.13
CA GLU A 35 3.15 8.97 -15.70
C GLU A 35 2.38 8.70 -17.01
N LYS A 36 2.79 7.68 -17.77
CA LYS A 36 2.17 7.24 -19.03
C LYS A 36 1.10 6.17 -18.82
N ARG A 37 0.77 5.82 -17.57
CA ARG A 37 -0.15 4.75 -17.17
C ARG A 37 0.30 3.35 -17.56
N ASN A 38 1.59 3.16 -17.85
CA ASN A 38 2.17 1.82 -17.99
C ASN A 38 2.36 1.22 -16.61
N SER A 39 1.91 -0.02 -16.43
CA SER A 39 2.18 -0.75 -15.19
C SER A 39 3.69 -0.99 -15.07
N VAL A 40 4.27 -0.67 -13.92
CA VAL A 40 5.70 -0.86 -13.66
C VAL A 40 5.96 -1.83 -12.52
N LEU A 41 5.15 -1.76 -11.46
CA LEU A 41 5.29 -2.60 -10.27
C LEU A 41 3.92 -3.05 -9.77
N LYS A 42 3.93 -4.11 -8.95
CA LYS A 42 2.75 -4.60 -8.24
C LYS A 42 3.02 -4.61 -6.75
N ILE A 43 2.00 -4.28 -5.96
CA ILE A 43 2.03 -4.46 -4.51
C ILE A 43 1.12 -5.62 -4.17
N ILE A 44 1.64 -6.59 -3.42
CA ILE A 44 0.92 -7.78 -2.99
C ILE A 44 0.96 -7.81 -1.47
N GLY A 45 -0.21 -7.71 -0.83
CA GLY A 45 -0.31 -7.87 0.61
C GLY A 45 -0.51 -9.32 1.04
N PRO A 46 -0.61 -9.56 2.35
CA PRO A 46 -0.78 -10.90 2.88
C PRO A 46 -2.19 -11.42 2.61
N PHE A 47 -2.33 -12.75 2.65
CA PHE A 47 -3.62 -13.40 2.50
C PHE A 47 -4.54 -13.05 3.69
N CYS A 48 -5.81 -12.76 3.40
CA CYS A 48 -6.76 -12.13 4.34
C CYS A 48 -7.25 -13.02 5.50
N ASP A 49 -6.81 -14.28 5.61
CA ASP A 49 -7.28 -15.25 6.63
C ASP A 49 -6.61 -15.12 8.02
N CYS A 50 -5.68 -14.19 8.22
CA CYS A 50 -4.97 -14.08 9.50
C CYS A 50 -5.52 -12.95 10.39
N LYS A 51 -6.08 -13.36 11.53
CA LYS A 51 -6.46 -12.52 12.68
C LYS A 51 -5.43 -11.42 12.93
N CYS A 52 -5.83 -10.16 12.78
CA CYS A 52 -4.99 -8.96 12.79
C CYS A 52 -4.40 -8.63 14.18
N PHE A 53 -3.46 -9.45 14.64
CA PHE A 53 -2.66 -9.23 15.87
C PHE A 53 -1.15 -9.32 15.59
N SER A 54 -0.72 -8.95 14.38
CA SER A 54 0.69 -9.06 13.97
C SER A 54 1.04 -8.02 12.91
N ASP A 55 2.34 -7.75 12.76
CA ASP A 55 2.89 -6.94 11.69
C ASP A 55 2.38 -7.39 10.31
N VAL A 56 2.00 -6.42 9.47
CA VAL A 56 1.47 -6.65 8.12
C VAL A 56 2.50 -6.22 7.10
N ASN A 57 2.89 -7.13 6.22
CA ASN A 57 3.88 -6.87 5.17
C ASN A 57 3.26 -6.93 3.78
N PHE A 58 3.45 -5.86 3.01
CA PHE A 58 3.10 -5.76 1.60
C PHE A 58 4.37 -5.76 0.76
N GLU A 59 4.49 -6.73 -0.13
CA GLU A 59 5.65 -6.87 -1.01
C GLU A 59 5.45 -6.07 -2.29
N ILE A 60 6.44 -5.25 -2.64
CA ILE A 60 6.51 -4.56 -3.93
C ILE A 60 7.28 -5.47 -4.87
N LYS A 61 6.63 -5.95 -5.92
CA LYS A 61 7.19 -6.88 -6.91
C LYS A 61 7.23 -6.30 -8.31
N SER A 62 8.06 -6.91 -9.15
CA SER A 62 7.99 -6.75 -10.61
C SER A 62 6.64 -7.21 -11.18
N LEU A 63 6.36 -6.83 -12.43
CA LEU A 63 5.08 -7.11 -13.10
C LEU A 63 4.76 -8.60 -13.25
N ASP A 64 5.79 -9.42 -13.39
CA ASP A 64 5.73 -10.88 -13.44
C ASP A 64 5.62 -11.53 -12.05
N GLU A 65 5.60 -10.74 -10.97
CA GLU A 65 5.47 -11.17 -9.57
C GLU A 65 6.63 -12.08 -9.09
N THR A 66 7.75 -12.14 -9.82
CA THR A 66 8.89 -13.02 -9.51
C THR A 66 9.94 -12.37 -8.60
N SER A 67 10.21 -11.08 -8.79
CA SER A 67 11.25 -10.36 -8.06
C SER A 67 10.65 -9.39 -7.05
N VAL A 68 11.16 -9.40 -5.82
CA VAL A 68 10.79 -8.43 -4.78
C VAL A 68 11.73 -7.22 -4.90
N VAL A 69 11.15 -6.07 -5.17
CA VAL A 69 11.85 -4.79 -5.34
C VAL A 69 11.85 -3.99 -4.04
N GLY A 70 10.84 -4.17 -3.20
CA GLY A 70 10.69 -3.42 -1.96
C GLY A 70 9.59 -3.95 -1.08
N ARG A 71 9.32 -3.24 0.01
CA ARG A 71 8.33 -3.65 1.01
C ARG A 71 7.69 -2.44 1.67
N ILE A 72 6.39 -2.51 1.89
CA ILE A 72 5.64 -1.62 2.79
C ILE A 72 5.25 -2.48 4.00
N SER A 73 5.65 -2.09 5.20
CA SER A 73 5.37 -2.84 6.43
C SER A 73 4.63 -1.95 7.42
N LYS A 74 3.53 -2.45 7.98
CA LYS A 74 2.86 -1.86 9.13
C LYS A 74 3.24 -2.64 10.38
N GLN A 75 3.88 -1.99 11.34
CA GLN A 75 4.20 -2.61 12.64
C GLN A 75 2.98 -2.53 13.57
N TRP A 76 2.69 -3.64 14.25
CA TRP A 76 1.66 -3.74 15.27
C TRP A 76 2.29 -3.59 16.67
N SER A 77 1.84 -2.59 17.42
CA SER A 77 2.40 -2.16 18.72
C SER A 77 2.01 -3.03 19.93
N GLY A 78 1.28 -4.13 19.73
CA GLY A 78 1.03 -5.14 20.77
C GLY A 78 -0.34 -5.09 21.46
N TYR A 79 -0.63 -6.12 22.26
CA TYR A 79 -1.87 -6.31 23.03
C TYR A 79 -1.66 -5.76 24.45
N GLY A 80 -2.20 -4.57 24.78
CA GLY A 80 -2.35 -4.19 26.19
C GLY A 80 -2.13 -2.74 26.60
N ASN A 81 -1.79 -1.81 25.72
CA ASN A 81 -1.85 -0.37 26.01
C ASN A 81 -1.82 0.44 24.72
N GLU A 82 -2.98 0.84 24.21
CA GLU A 82 -3.05 1.97 23.27
C GLU A 82 -4.44 2.61 23.31
N MET A 83 -4.72 3.22 24.46
CA MET A 83 -5.52 4.43 24.52
C MET A 83 -4.83 5.48 23.64
N PHE A 84 -5.32 5.64 22.40
CA PHE A 84 -5.21 6.86 21.58
C PHE A 84 -3.81 7.34 21.16
N THR A 85 -3.10 6.56 20.37
CA THR A 85 -2.21 7.17 19.35
C THR A 85 -2.45 6.49 18.01
N ASP A 86 -3.22 7.17 17.16
CA ASP A 86 -3.58 6.83 15.78
C ASP A 86 -2.38 6.83 14.81
N ALA A 87 -1.16 6.64 15.35
CA ALA A 87 0.09 6.69 14.61
C ALA A 87 0.50 5.26 14.22
N ASP A 88 -0.11 4.78 13.14
CA ASP A 88 0.31 3.53 12.51
C ASP A 88 1.78 3.68 12.02
N ASN A 89 2.70 2.90 12.59
CA ASN A 89 4.10 2.94 12.19
C ASN A 89 4.31 2.20 10.86
N PHE A 90 4.20 2.94 9.76
CA PHE A 90 4.48 2.44 8.43
C PHE A 90 5.96 2.61 8.05
N GLY A 91 6.57 1.51 7.61
CA GLY A 91 7.89 1.50 6.99
C GLY A 91 7.79 1.24 5.49
N VAL A 92 8.50 2.03 4.68
CA VAL A 92 8.60 1.83 3.23
C VAL A 92 10.06 1.59 2.87
N GLN A 93 10.33 0.49 2.16
CA GLN A 93 11.65 0.08 1.71
C GLN A 93 11.63 -0.06 0.19
N PHE A 94 12.59 0.58 -0.47
CA PHE A 94 12.84 0.52 -1.91
C PHE A 94 14.35 0.66 -2.17
N PRO A 95 14.86 0.25 -3.33
CA PRO A 95 16.29 0.27 -3.59
C PRO A 95 16.77 1.71 -3.83
N MET A 96 18.05 1.96 -3.54
CA MET A 96 18.59 3.33 -3.51
C MET A 96 18.56 4.01 -4.88
N ASP A 97 18.78 3.23 -5.93
CA ASP A 97 18.80 3.60 -7.35
C ASP A 97 17.40 3.77 -7.97
N MET A 98 16.32 3.53 -7.22
CA MET A 98 14.97 3.73 -7.73
C MET A 98 14.67 5.21 -8.00
N ASP A 99 13.98 5.47 -9.11
CA ASP A 99 13.55 6.80 -9.51
C ASP A 99 12.71 7.50 -8.42
N VAL A 100 12.93 8.80 -8.25
CA VAL A 100 12.27 9.62 -7.24
C VAL A 100 10.75 9.66 -7.45
N LYS A 101 10.29 9.67 -8.71
CA LYS A 101 8.85 9.60 -9.02
C LYS A 101 8.24 8.29 -8.55
N MET A 102 8.96 7.18 -8.71
CA MET A 102 8.51 5.86 -8.27
C MET A 102 8.45 5.80 -6.75
N LYS A 103 9.46 6.31 -6.05
CA LYS A 103 9.47 6.42 -4.58
C LYS A 103 8.26 7.20 -4.07
N ALA A 104 7.98 8.35 -4.68
CA ALA A 104 6.80 9.14 -4.35
C ALA A 104 5.49 8.40 -4.64
N THR A 105 5.43 7.64 -5.73
CA THR A 105 4.25 6.84 -6.09
C THR A 105 4.02 5.68 -5.12
N ILE A 106 5.09 5.01 -4.68
CA ILE A 106 5.04 3.97 -3.63
C ILE A 106 4.57 4.56 -2.30
N LEU A 107 5.03 5.76 -1.95
CA LEU A 107 4.55 6.46 -0.75
C LEU A 107 3.04 6.78 -0.86
N GLY A 108 2.58 7.25 -2.02
CA GLY A 108 1.15 7.42 -2.30
C GLY A 108 0.38 6.10 -2.18
N ALA A 109 0.97 4.98 -2.62
CA ALA A 109 0.37 3.66 -2.45
C ALA A 109 0.26 3.25 -0.98
N CYS A 110 1.23 3.61 -0.13
CA CYS A 110 1.17 3.39 1.31
C CYS A 110 -0.07 4.07 1.92
N PHE A 111 -0.33 5.32 1.58
CA PHE A 111 -1.55 6.03 2.01
C PHE A 111 -2.83 5.37 1.50
N LEU A 112 -2.84 4.92 0.24
CA LEU A 112 -4.00 4.22 -0.31
C LEU A 112 -4.27 2.90 0.41
N ILE A 113 -3.22 2.14 0.73
CA ILE A 113 -3.32 0.89 1.49
C ILE A 113 -3.90 1.16 2.88
N ASP A 114 -3.44 2.21 3.54
CA ASP A 114 -3.93 2.58 4.87
C ASP A 114 -5.44 2.87 4.86
N PHE A 115 -5.87 3.72 3.93
CA PHE A 115 -7.27 4.10 3.73
C PHE A 115 -8.18 2.91 3.36
N VAL A 116 -7.73 2.05 2.44
CA VAL A 116 -8.57 0.95 1.93
C VAL A 116 -8.56 -0.27 2.85
N PHE A 117 -7.43 -0.57 3.49
CA PHE A 117 -7.26 -1.82 4.24
C PHE A 117 -7.45 -1.65 5.76
N PHE A 118 -7.02 -0.54 6.35
CA PHE A 118 -7.06 -0.37 7.81
C PHE A 118 -8.21 0.53 8.29
N GLU A 119 -8.51 1.64 7.61
CA GLU A 119 -9.65 2.49 8.02
C GLU A 119 -11.01 1.81 7.80
N HIS A 120 -11.19 1.06 6.71
CA HIS A 120 -12.42 0.30 6.46
C HIS A 120 -12.64 -0.84 7.48
N SER A 121 -11.56 -1.33 8.11
CA SER A 121 -11.62 -2.36 9.14
C SER A 121 -12.03 -1.78 10.51
N LYS A 122 -11.57 -0.55 10.82
CA LYS A 122 -11.92 0.15 12.08
C LYS A 122 -13.41 0.57 12.17
N GLN A 123 -14.11 0.73 11.05
CA GLN A 123 -15.53 1.12 11.06
C GLN A 123 -16.51 0.00 11.45
N GLN A 124 -16.08 -1.27 11.57
CA GLN A 124 -16.95 -2.38 11.99
C GLN A 124 -16.97 -2.66 13.51
N ASP A 125 -16.12 -2.00 14.31
CA ASP A 125 -16.04 -2.22 15.77
C ASP A 125 -16.96 -1.29 16.62
N HIS A 126 -17.92 -0.60 15.99
CA HIS A 126 -18.87 0.30 16.68
C HIS A 126 -20.34 -0.14 16.57
N HIS A 127 -20.64 -1.43 16.76
CA HIS A 127 -22.02 -1.87 17.04
C HIS A 127 -22.10 -2.93 18.13
#